data_AF-A0A8J6VSJ7-F1
#
_entry.id   AF-A0A8J6VSJ7-F1
#
_cell.length_a   1.000
_cell.length_b   1.000
_cell.length_c   1.000
_cell.angle_alpha   90.00
_cell.angle_beta   90.00
_cell.angle_gamma   90.00
#
_symmetry.space_group_name_H-M   'P 1'
#
loop_
_entity.id
_entity.type
_entity.pdbx_description
1 polymer ?
#
loop_
_entity_poly.entity_id
_entity_poly.type
_entity_poly.pdbx_seq_one_letter_code
_entity_poly.pdbx_strand_id
1 'polypeptide(L)'
;MIIQNPYNAFVNAIEEPKVIPTSYVDLEDLEEVLDVFFQGTLDDVELECDKFHLPVSQWFPNSLMGQVDSEMLINCSNELPLREQAAITYSFTFDPEVKVQLLHFWAYSNEDSSFEEWVEEVYDVALNNLAIAVKSKL
;
A
#
# COMPACT_ATOMS: atom_id res chain seq x y z
N MET A 1 0.65 33.46 -43.63
CA MET A 1 1.24 33.63 -42.28
C MET A 1 0.37 32.82 -41.33
N ILE A 2 0.80 31.63 -40.94
CA ILE A 2 0.07 30.77 -40.00
C ILE A 2 0.56 31.17 -38.61
N ILE A 3 -0.31 31.78 -37.81
CA ILE A 3 -0.05 32.04 -36.40
C ILE A 3 -0.17 30.68 -35.70
N GLN A 4 0.95 30.03 -35.40
CA GLN A 4 0.94 28.85 -34.54
C GLN A 4 0.58 29.30 -33.12
N ASN A 5 -0.50 28.73 -32.60
CA ASN A 5 -0.98 28.98 -31.25
C ASN A 5 0.07 28.48 -30.23
N PRO A 6 0.68 29.36 -29.41
CA PRO A 6 1.74 28.97 -28.47
C PRO A 6 1.26 28.03 -27.35
N TYR A 7 -0.05 27.85 -27.19
CA TYR A 7 -0.63 26.97 -26.17
C TYR A 7 -0.39 25.47 -26.43
N ASN A 8 -0.16 25.04 -27.67
CA ASN A 8 0.08 23.62 -27.97
C ASN A 8 1.47 23.12 -27.53
N ALA A 9 2.39 24.02 -27.16
CA ALA A 9 3.73 23.63 -26.70
C ALA A 9 3.78 23.33 -25.20
N PHE A 10 2.88 23.92 -24.40
CA PHE A 10 2.88 23.74 -22.94
C PHE A 10 2.19 22.44 -22.49
N VAL A 11 1.25 21.92 -23.29
CA VAL A 11 0.51 20.68 -22.94
C VAL A 11 1.35 19.41 -23.20
N ASN A 12 2.36 19.49 -24.07
CA ASN A 12 3.24 18.36 -24.39
C ASN A 12 4.50 18.25 -23.49
N ALA A 13 4.66 19.14 -22.51
CA ALA A 13 5.88 19.25 -21.71
C ALA A 13 5.71 18.81 -20.25
N ILE A 14 4.53 18.33 -19.85
CA ILE A 14 4.39 17.58 -18.62
C ILE A 14 4.87 16.17 -18.96
N GLU A 15 6.18 15.94 -18.90
CA GLU A 15 6.70 14.58 -18.83
C GLU A 15 5.99 13.90 -17.66
N GLU A 16 5.23 12.84 -17.95
CA GLU A 16 4.69 11.97 -16.91
C GLU A 16 5.82 11.64 -15.94
N PRO A 17 5.61 11.79 -14.62
CA PRO A 17 6.66 11.57 -13.65
C PRO A 17 7.22 10.16 -13.86
N LYS A 18 8.48 10.09 -14.30
CA LYS A 18 9.18 8.81 -14.39
C LYS A 18 9.29 8.26 -12.99
N VAL A 19 8.57 7.17 -12.72
CA VAL A 19 8.71 6.36 -11.52
C VAL A 19 10.20 6.04 -11.37
N ILE A 20 10.80 6.53 -10.30
CA ILE A 20 12.20 6.22 -9.98
C ILE A 20 12.14 4.84 -9.32
N PRO A 21 12.72 3.79 -9.94
CA PRO A 21 12.66 2.45 -9.35
C PRO A 21 13.35 2.47 -7.99
N THR A 22 12.58 2.24 -6.93
CA THR A 22 13.09 2.22 -5.57
C THR A 22 13.81 0.89 -5.32
N SER A 23 14.97 0.95 -4.66
CA SER A 23 15.73 -0.27 -4.35
C SER A 23 15.12 -1.09 -3.22
N TYR A 24 14.15 -0.54 -2.50
CA TYR A 24 13.39 -1.17 -1.41
C TYR A 24 12.04 -0.45 -1.25
N VAL A 25 11.08 -1.12 -0.62
CA VAL A 25 9.82 -0.54 -0.14
C VAL A 25 10.00 -0.19 1.33
N ASP A 26 9.72 1.06 1.70
CA ASP A 26 9.73 1.50 3.09
C ASP A 26 8.49 0.94 3.81
N LEU A 27 8.67 0.37 5.01
CA LEU A 27 7.58 -0.27 5.74
C LEU A 27 6.62 0.77 6.33
N GLU A 28 7.12 1.93 6.78
CA GLU A 28 6.26 2.98 7.34
C GLU A 28 5.32 3.53 6.26
N ASP A 29 5.85 3.76 5.06
CA ASP A 29 5.09 4.22 3.90
C ASP A 29 4.09 3.14 3.39
N LEU A 30 4.46 1.86 3.48
CA LEU A 30 3.52 0.76 3.19
C LEU A 30 2.37 0.71 4.20
N GLU A 31 2.65 0.94 5.49
CA GLU A 31 1.60 1.02 6.52
C GLU A 31 0.65 2.20 6.28
N GLU A 32 1.17 3.37 5.90
CA GLU A 32 0.35 4.52 5.51
C GLU A 32 -0.56 4.19 4.31
N VAL A 33 -0.03 3.52 3.29
CA VAL A 33 -0.81 3.07 2.14
C VAL A 33 -1.88 2.04 2.54
N LEU A 34 -1.57 1.11 3.43
CA LEU A 34 -2.54 0.14 3.95
C LEU A 34 -3.64 0.81 4.77
N ASP A 35 -3.33 1.83 5.57
CA ASP A 35 -4.33 2.60 6.32
C ASP A 35 -5.36 3.22 5.36
N VAL A 36 -4.88 3.88 4.30
CA VAL A 36 -5.75 4.49 3.28
C VAL A 36 -6.53 3.44 2.49
N PHE A 37 -5.92 2.28 2.20
CA PHE A 37 -6.60 1.14 1.58
C PHE A 37 -7.77 0.62 2.42
N PHE A 38 -7.55 0.39 3.72
CA PHE A 38 -8.60 -0.10 4.62
C PHE A 38 -9.69 0.96 4.91
N GLN A 39 -9.37 2.24 4.74
CA GLN A 39 -10.36 3.33 4.73
C GLN A 39 -11.18 3.39 3.42
N GLY A 40 -10.75 2.69 2.37
CA GLY A 40 -11.45 2.60 1.08
C GLY A 40 -11.23 3.80 0.18
N THR A 41 -10.17 4.57 0.38
CA THR A 41 -9.90 5.83 -0.32
C THR A 41 -8.61 5.83 -1.13
N LEU A 42 -7.90 4.70 -1.22
CA LEU A 42 -6.58 4.62 -1.86
C LEU A 42 -6.60 5.05 -3.33
N ASP A 43 -7.59 4.59 -4.10
CA ASP A 43 -7.70 4.94 -5.53
C ASP A 43 -8.20 6.37 -5.75
N ASP A 44 -8.76 7.00 -4.70
CA ASP A 44 -9.29 8.37 -4.73
C ASP A 44 -8.26 9.41 -4.24
N VAL A 45 -7.03 8.99 -3.86
CA VAL A 45 -6.01 9.88 -3.31
C VAL A 45 -5.65 11.02 -4.28
N GLU A 46 -5.70 10.76 -5.59
CA GLU A 46 -5.48 11.80 -6.61
C GLU A 46 -6.57 12.89 -6.58
N LEU A 47 -7.82 12.55 -6.25
CA LEU A 47 -8.95 13.49 -6.18
C LEU A 47 -8.84 14.43 -4.98
N GLU A 48 -8.25 13.98 -3.87
CA GLU A 48 -7.97 14.86 -2.72
C GLU A 48 -6.74 15.74 -2.96
N CYS A 49 -5.78 15.26 -3.74
CA CYS A 49 -4.56 15.99 -4.10
C CYS A 49 -4.73 17.00 -5.24
N ASP A 50 -5.84 16.96 -5.98
CA ASP A 50 -6.21 17.98 -6.99
C ASP A 50 -6.30 19.41 -6.40
N LYS A 51 -6.45 19.54 -5.07
CA LYS A 51 -6.37 20.83 -4.35
C LYS A 51 -4.96 21.42 -4.30
N PHE A 52 -3.93 20.65 -4.65
CA PHE A 52 -2.52 20.96 -4.39
C PHE A 52 -1.64 21.19 -5.63
N HIS A 53 -2.22 21.22 -6.84
CA HIS A 53 -1.58 21.63 -8.11
C HIS A 53 -0.36 20.81 -8.58
N LEU A 54 -0.02 19.68 -7.93
CA LEU A 54 1.09 18.79 -8.29
C LEU A 54 0.72 17.33 -7.96
N PRO A 55 1.03 16.33 -8.81
CA PRO A 55 0.76 14.91 -8.55
C PRO A 55 1.48 14.40 -7.29
N VAL A 56 0.87 13.47 -6.53
CA VAL A 56 1.42 12.94 -5.25
C VAL A 56 2.84 12.39 -5.39
N SER A 57 3.13 11.71 -6.49
CA SER A 57 4.46 11.20 -6.84
C SER A 57 5.53 12.29 -6.98
N GLN A 58 5.16 13.56 -7.14
CA GLN A 58 6.09 14.69 -7.17
C GLN A 58 6.29 15.34 -5.78
N TRP A 59 5.41 15.08 -4.83
CA TRP A 59 5.54 15.54 -3.44
C TRP A 59 6.45 14.61 -2.64
N PHE A 60 6.32 13.31 -2.91
CA PHE A 60 7.09 12.26 -2.27
C PHE A 60 7.61 11.28 -3.33
N PRO A 61 8.75 11.57 -3.98
CA PRO A 61 9.26 10.79 -5.12
C PRO A 61 9.62 9.33 -4.80
N ASN A 62 9.62 8.95 -3.52
CA ASN A 62 9.85 7.58 -3.06
C ASN A 62 8.63 6.99 -2.34
N SER A 63 7.50 7.69 -2.25
CA SER A 63 6.30 7.17 -1.58
C SER A 63 5.53 6.23 -2.50
N LEU A 64 5.02 5.16 -1.93
CA LEU A 64 4.09 4.23 -2.54
C LEU A 64 2.73 4.87 -2.84
N MET A 65 2.40 5.98 -2.20
CA MET A 65 1.17 6.71 -2.42
C MET A 65 1.11 7.25 -3.86
N GLY A 66 0.13 6.78 -4.63
CA GLY A 66 0.02 7.06 -6.07
C GLY A 66 0.93 6.22 -6.98
N GLN A 67 1.70 5.27 -6.43
CA GLN A 67 2.40 4.23 -7.19
C GLN A 67 1.72 2.86 -7.08
N VAL A 68 0.91 2.68 -6.03
CA VAL A 68 0.19 1.46 -5.73
C VAL A 68 -1.30 1.76 -5.73
N ASP A 69 -2.08 0.92 -6.40
CA ASP A 69 -3.55 0.94 -6.39
C ASP A 69 -4.13 -0.21 -5.55
N SER A 70 -5.43 -0.15 -5.29
CA SER A 70 -6.12 -1.19 -4.51
C SER A 70 -6.04 -2.57 -5.16
N GLU A 71 -6.08 -2.66 -6.49
CA GLU A 71 -6.01 -3.95 -7.20
C GLU A 71 -4.65 -4.63 -7.00
N MET A 72 -3.57 -3.86 -7.10
CA MET A 72 -2.21 -4.32 -6.84
C MET A 72 -2.03 -4.78 -5.40
N LEU A 73 -2.54 -4.02 -4.40
CA LEU A 73 -2.48 -4.46 -3.00
C LEU A 73 -3.27 -5.74 -2.76
N ILE A 74 -4.47 -5.87 -3.32
CA ILE A 74 -5.27 -7.10 -3.20
C ILE A 74 -4.50 -8.28 -3.80
N ASN A 75 -3.93 -8.11 -5.00
CA ASN A 75 -3.17 -9.17 -5.66
C ASN A 75 -1.93 -9.56 -4.86
N CYS A 76 -1.16 -8.59 -4.35
CA CYS A 76 0.00 -8.87 -3.52
C CYS A 76 -0.41 -9.52 -2.20
N SER A 77 -1.46 -9.04 -1.54
CA SER A 77 -2.00 -9.62 -0.30
C SER A 77 -2.42 -11.08 -0.50
N ASN A 78 -3.02 -11.41 -1.64
CA ASN A 78 -3.42 -12.78 -1.96
C ASN A 78 -2.23 -13.74 -2.15
N GLU A 79 -1.03 -13.25 -2.40
CA GLU A 79 0.20 -14.07 -2.48
C GLU A 79 0.72 -14.47 -1.08
N LEU A 80 0.28 -13.78 -0.01
CA LEU A 80 0.68 -14.09 1.36
C LEU A 80 -0.06 -15.32 1.91
N PRO A 81 0.51 -16.04 2.88
CA PRO A 81 -0.23 -17.03 3.67
C PRO A 81 -1.47 -16.43 4.35
N LEU A 82 -2.56 -17.21 4.44
CA LEU A 82 -3.82 -16.76 5.06
C LEU A 82 -3.65 -16.20 6.48
N ARG A 83 -2.70 -16.75 7.24
CA ARG A 83 -2.34 -16.27 8.58
C ARG A 83 -1.86 -14.81 8.55
N GLU A 84 -1.01 -14.48 7.59
CA GLU A 84 -0.40 -13.16 7.43
C GLU A 84 -1.40 -12.16 6.86
N GLN A 85 -2.23 -12.59 5.90
CA GLN A 85 -3.37 -11.80 5.42
C GLN A 85 -4.32 -11.43 6.58
N ALA A 86 -4.66 -12.40 7.42
CA ALA A 86 -5.54 -12.16 8.58
C ALA A 86 -4.91 -11.20 9.59
N ALA A 87 -3.58 -11.28 9.81
CA ALA A 87 -2.89 -10.38 10.73
C ALA A 87 -2.94 -8.93 10.23
N ILE A 88 -2.62 -8.69 8.95
CA ILE A 88 -2.75 -7.36 8.33
C ILE A 88 -4.19 -6.85 8.49
N THR A 89 -5.19 -7.60 8.05
CA THR A 89 -6.59 -7.16 8.11
C THR A 89 -7.02 -6.83 9.54
N TYR A 90 -6.64 -7.66 10.52
CA TYR A 90 -7.00 -7.43 11.91
C TYR A 90 -6.35 -6.16 12.50
N SER A 91 -5.09 -5.87 12.15
CA SER A 91 -4.37 -4.69 12.64
C SER A 91 -5.01 -3.36 12.21
N PHE A 92 -5.69 -3.32 11.06
CA PHE A 92 -6.35 -2.10 10.57
C PHE A 92 -7.86 -2.05 10.88
N THR A 93 -8.55 -3.19 10.90
CA THR A 93 -10.02 -3.22 11.02
C THR A 93 -10.51 -3.58 12.41
N PHE A 94 -9.69 -4.26 13.22
CA PHE A 94 -10.10 -4.92 14.47
C PHE A 94 -11.34 -5.82 14.32
N ASP A 95 -11.56 -6.38 13.12
CA ASP A 95 -12.74 -7.21 12.83
C ASP A 95 -12.77 -8.47 13.75
N PRO A 96 -13.85 -8.66 14.54
CA PRO A 96 -14.02 -9.84 15.39
C PRO A 96 -13.97 -11.17 14.63
N GLU A 97 -14.42 -11.23 13.39
CA GLU A 97 -14.39 -12.47 12.60
C GLU A 97 -12.96 -12.85 12.22
N VAL A 98 -12.14 -11.87 11.85
CA VAL A 98 -10.71 -12.05 11.58
C VAL A 98 -9.97 -12.43 12.87
N LYS A 99 -10.33 -11.83 14.00
CA LYS A 99 -9.80 -12.24 15.32
C LYS A 99 -10.02 -13.72 15.60
N VAL A 100 -11.20 -14.26 15.30
CA VAL A 100 -11.50 -15.69 15.50
C VAL A 100 -10.61 -16.57 14.63
N GLN A 101 -10.33 -16.16 13.39
CA GLN A 101 -9.41 -16.87 12.51
C GLN A 101 -7.98 -16.86 13.07
N LEU A 102 -7.50 -15.72 13.54
CA LEU A 102 -6.18 -15.60 14.18
C LEU A 102 -6.08 -16.43 15.46
N LEU A 103 -7.12 -16.43 16.30
CA LEU A 103 -7.17 -17.28 17.50
C LEU A 103 -7.09 -18.76 17.14
N HIS A 104 -7.71 -19.18 16.03
CA HIS A 104 -7.57 -20.52 15.52
C HIS A 104 -6.12 -20.82 15.15
N PHE A 105 -5.45 -19.96 14.36
CA PHE A 105 -4.03 -20.15 14.03
C PHE A 105 -3.11 -20.19 15.25
N TRP A 106 -3.32 -19.28 16.21
CA TRP A 106 -2.55 -19.21 17.46
C TRP A 106 -2.73 -20.48 18.31
N ALA A 107 -3.96 -21.01 18.42
CA ALA A 107 -4.21 -22.24 19.17
C ALA A 107 -3.46 -23.46 18.62
N TYR A 108 -3.03 -23.45 17.35
CA TYR A 108 -2.27 -24.54 16.72
C TYR A 108 -0.78 -24.22 16.51
N SER A 109 -0.32 -23.00 16.83
CA SER A 109 1.09 -22.63 16.65
C SER A 109 2.02 -23.25 17.70
N ASN A 110 1.48 -23.69 18.85
CA ASN A 110 2.23 -24.14 20.03
C ASN A 110 3.19 -23.06 20.58
N GLU A 111 2.88 -21.79 20.36
CA GLU A 111 3.66 -20.66 20.89
C GLU A 111 3.31 -20.41 22.35
N ASP A 112 4.32 -20.03 23.14
CA ASP A 112 4.17 -19.69 24.56
C ASP A 112 3.82 -18.21 24.79
N SER A 113 3.82 -17.39 23.72
CA SER A 113 3.51 -15.96 23.77
C SER A 113 2.01 -15.70 23.92
N SER A 114 1.68 -14.50 24.41
CA SER A 114 0.28 -14.06 24.43
C SER A 114 -0.28 -13.95 23.00
N PHE A 115 -1.61 -14.01 22.87
CA PHE A 115 -2.26 -13.85 21.57
C PHE A 115 -1.87 -12.54 20.90
N GLU A 116 -1.84 -11.45 21.67
CA GLU A 116 -1.50 -10.11 21.18
C GLU A 116 -0.06 -10.02 20.66
N GLU A 117 0.91 -10.52 21.43
CA GLU A 117 2.32 -10.56 21.00
C GLU A 117 2.50 -11.43 19.75
N TRP A 118 1.83 -12.59 19.71
CA TRP A 118 1.90 -13.48 18.55
C TRP A 118 1.32 -12.83 17.29
N VAL A 119 0.22 -12.08 17.40
CA VAL A 119 -0.35 -11.35 16.25
C VAL A 119 0.59 -10.27 15.76
N GLU A 120 1.24 -9.53 16.66
CA GLU A 120 2.25 -8.51 16.31
C GLU A 120 3.42 -9.12 15.53
N GLU A 121 3.97 -10.24 16.00
CA GLU A 121 5.05 -10.96 15.29
C GLU A 121 4.62 -11.44 13.90
N VAL A 122 3.40 -11.98 13.77
CA VAL A 122 2.87 -12.41 12.47
C VAL A 122 2.64 -11.20 11.56
N TYR A 123 2.19 -10.07 12.10
CA TYR A 123 1.99 -8.83 11.36
C TYR A 123 3.32 -8.29 10.81
N ASP A 124 4.38 -8.24 11.62
CA ASP A 124 5.71 -7.80 11.16
C ASP A 124 6.24 -8.65 10.01
N VAL A 125 6.05 -9.96 10.09
CA VAL A 125 6.40 -10.89 9.00
C VAL A 125 5.55 -10.62 7.76
N ALA A 126 4.24 -10.44 7.95
CA ALA A 126 3.30 -10.16 6.87
C ALA A 126 3.68 -8.86 6.13
N LEU A 127 4.01 -7.80 6.86
CA LEU A 127 4.37 -6.50 6.31
C LEU A 127 5.66 -6.58 5.49
N ASN A 128 6.67 -7.29 6.00
CA ASN A 128 7.91 -7.54 5.24
C ASN A 128 7.65 -8.35 3.95
N ASN A 129 6.83 -9.39 4.03
CA ASN A 129 6.49 -10.21 2.85
C ASN A 129 5.67 -9.43 1.82
N LEU A 130 4.74 -8.60 2.29
CA LEU A 130 3.96 -7.71 1.43
C LEU A 130 4.86 -6.69 0.74
N ALA A 131 5.81 -6.07 1.46
CA ALA A 131 6.77 -5.14 0.88
C ALA A 131 7.59 -5.79 -0.25
N ILE A 132 8.00 -7.06 -0.08
CA ILE A 132 8.68 -7.83 -1.14
C ILE A 132 7.76 -8.05 -2.34
N ALA A 133 6.50 -8.45 -2.09
CA ALA A 133 5.51 -8.68 -3.15
C ALA A 133 5.21 -7.40 -3.94
N VAL A 134 4.93 -6.29 -3.25
CA VAL A 134 4.67 -4.96 -3.83
C VAL A 134 5.85 -4.53 -4.69
N LYS A 135 7.08 -4.58 -4.16
CA LYS A 135 8.29 -4.24 -4.90
C LYS A 135 8.44 -5.03 -6.21
N SER A 136 7.99 -6.28 -6.23
CA SER A 136 8.11 -7.11 -7.43
C SER A 136 7.20 -6.68 -8.59
N LYS A 137 6.22 -5.81 -8.32
CA LYS A 137 5.25 -5.29 -9.30
C LYS A 137 5.50 -3.83 -9.68
N LEU A 138 6.34 -3.10 -8.92
CA LEU A 138 6.84 -1.76 -9.23
C LEU A 138 7.99 -1.83 -10.24
#